data_AF-W5YWF5-F1
#
_entry.id   AF-W5YWF5-F1
#
_cell.length_a   1.000
_cell.length_b   1.000
_cell.length_c   1.000
_cell.angle_alpha   90.00
_cell.angle_beta   90.00
_cell.angle_gamma   90.00
#
_symmetry.space_group_name_H-M   'P 1'
#
loop_
_entity.id
_entity.type
_entity.pdbx_description
1 polymer ?
#
loop_
_entity_poly.entity_id
_entity_poly.type
_entity_poly.pdbx_seq_one_letter_code
_entity_poly.pdbx_strand_id
1 'polypeptide(L)'
;MISNNSDVLIETAIAVAGTALQPTFIAGAAIREGKLKVVLPEHEPEPMVLYAVYAHRQLLASKVPSFVDFIDSFFGEPPYWDRFK
;
A
#
# COMPACT_ATOMS: atom_id res chain seq x y z
N MET A 1 15.18 13.79 0.03
CA MET A 1 15.56 12.88 -1.08
C MET A 1 14.41 12.83 -2.07
N ILE A 2 14.69 12.70 -3.36
CA ILE A 2 13.66 12.51 -4.40
C ILE A 2 13.92 11.14 -5.04
N SER A 3 12.89 10.31 -5.11
CA SER A 3 12.95 8.96 -5.67
C SER A 3 11.58 8.58 -6.24
N ASN A 4 11.57 7.66 -7.20
CA ASN A 4 10.36 7.04 -7.75
C ASN A 4 10.11 5.63 -7.18
N ASN A 5 10.87 5.23 -6.16
CA ASN A 5 10.75 3.94 -5.49
C ASN A 5 10.39 4.16 -4.01
N SER A 6 9.27 3.60 -3.60
CA SER A 6 8.73 3.73 -2.24
C SER A 6 9.58 3.06 -1.16
N ASP A 7 10.18 1.91 -1.45
CA ASP A 7 11.04 1.21 -0.47
C ASP A 7 12.25 2.07 -0.13
N VAL A 8 12.87 2.69 -1.14
CA VAL A 8 13.99 3.64 -0.94
C VAL A 8 13.56 4.84 -0.10
N LEU A 9 12.34 5.36 -0.32
CA LEU A 9 11.82 6.49 0.45
C LEU A 9 11.57 6.12 1.92
N ILE A 10 11.05 4.92 2.19
CA ILE A 10 10.83 4.41 3.56
C ILE A 10 12.15 4.20 4.29
N GLU A 11 13.10 3.48 3.70
CA GLU A 11 14.41 3.23 4.32
C GLU A 11 15.16 4.54 4.58
N THR A 12 15.05 5.51 3.67
CA THR A 12 15.61 6.84 3.88
C THR A 12 14.92 7.55 5.04
N ALA A 13 13.59 7.55 5.11
CA ALA A 13 12.85 8.19 6.20
C ALA A 13 13.26 7.64 7.57
N ILE A 14 13.45 6.32 7.67
CA ILE A 14 13.94 5.64 8.87
C ILE A 14 15.37 6.07 9.21
N ALA A 15 16.28 6.04 8.22
CA ALA A 15 17.71 6.26 8.45
C ALA A 15 18.07 7.72 8.78
N VAL A 16 17.40 8.69 8.17
CA VAL A 16 17.75 10.12 8.29
C VAL A 16 16.74 10.95 9.08
N ALA A 17 15.84 10.30 9.83
CA ALA A 17 14.74 10.92 10.56
C ALA A 17 13.91 11.87 9.66
N GLY A 18 13.58 11.41 8.45
CA GLY A 18 12.81 12.15 7.47
C GLY A 18 11.31 11.84 7.52
N THR A 19 10.51 12.69 6.88
CA THR A 19 9.07 12.45 6.66
C THR A 19 8.82 11.99 5.23
N ALA A 20 7.94 11.00 5.04
CA ALA A 20 7.51 10.54 3.73
C ALA A 20 6.00 10.30 3.72
N LEU A 21 5.30 10.79 2.68
CA LEU A 21 3.92 10.44 2.42
C LEU A 21 3.91 9.14 1.61
N GLN A 22 3.45 8.04 2.20
CA GLN A 22 3.47 6.72 1.60
C GLN A 22 2.19 5.96 1.96
N PRO A 23 1.71 5.06 1.08
CA PRO A 23 0.59 4.20 1.40
C PRO A 23 0.95 3.18 2.50
N THR A 24 -0.07 2.75 3.22
CA THR A 24 0.07 1.90 4.40
C THR A 24 0.50 0.46 4.08
N PHE A 25 0.25 -0.04 2.86
CA PHE A 25 0.77 -1.35 2.43
C PHE A 25 2.31 -1.37 2.31
N ILE A 26 2.96 -0.21 2.29
CA ILE A 26 4.43 -0.07 2.28
C ILE A 26 4.92 0.32 3.67
N ALA A 27 4.37 1.41 4.23
CA ALA A 27 4.83 1.95 5.51
C ALA A 27 4.40 1.13 6.74
N GLY A 28 3.33 0.35 6.63
CA GLY A 28 2.64 -0.27 7.76
C GLY A 28 3.50 -1.23 8.58
N ALA A 29 4.44 -1.95 7.94
CA ALA A 29 5.40 -2.80 8.65
C ALA A 29 6.34 -1.97 9.55
N ALA A 30 6.94 -0.92 8.99
CA ALA A 30 7.84 -0.04 9.74
C ALA A 30 7.13 0.73 10.86
N ILE A 31 5.85 1.09 10.68
CA ILE A 31 5.03 1.70 11.73
C ILE A 31 4.78 0.69 12.86
N ARG A 32 4.37 -0.54 12.53
CA ARG A 32 4.13 -1.61 13.50
C ARG A 32 5.37 -1.96 14.32
N GLU A 33 6.55 -1.88 13.70
CA GLU A 33 7.85 -2.10 14.35
C GLU A 33 8.35 -0.88 15.14
N GLY A 34 7.64 0.25 15.12
CA GLY A 34 8.03 1.48 15.82
C GLY A 34 9.19 2.24 15.17
N LYS A 35 9.61 1.85 13.95
CA LYS A 35 10.64 2.55 13.17
C LYS A 35 10.12 3.84 12.53
N LEU A 36 8.82 3.87 12.23
CA LEU A 36 8.10 5.04 11.74
C LEU A 36 6.90 5.33 12.62
N LYS A 37 6.42 6.58 12.56
CA LYS A 37 5.19 7.01 13.23
C LYS A 37 4.37 7.87 12.28
N VAL A 38 3.04 7.72 12.33
CA VAL A 38 2.13 8.61 11.62
C VAL A 38 2.22 10.02 12.21
N VAL A 39 2.36 11.01 11.34
CA VAL A 39 2.35 12.44 11.69
C VAL A 39 1.20 13.12 10.98
N LEU A 40 0.66 14.18 11.59
CA LEU A 40 -0.48 14.96 11.05
C LEU A 40 -1.71 14.08 10.69
N PRO A 41 -2.22 13.23 11.61
CA PRO A 41 -3.33 12.31 11.32
C PRO A 41 -4.63 13.04 10.90
N GLU A 42 -4.80 14.31 11.28
CA GLU A 42 -5.94 15.14 10.88
C GLU A 42 -5.86 15.62 9.43
N HIS A 43 -4.72 15.39 8.75
CA HIS A 43 -4.44 15.83 7.39
C HIS A 43 -4.15 14.63 6.46
N GLU A 44 -4.74 13.46 6.75
CA GLU A 44 -4.63 12.28 5.90
C GLU A 44 -5.26 12.56 4.52
N PRO A 45 -4.56 12.29 3.40
CA PRO A 45 -5.15 12.43 2.07
C PRO A 45 -6.31 11.46 1.87
N GLU A 46 -7.18 11.79 0.92
CA GLU A 46 -8.25 10.87 0.51
C GLU A 46 -7.69 9.49 0.10
N PRO A 47 -8.33 8.38 0.53
CA PRO A 47 -7.90 7.05 0.17
C PRO A 47 -7.80 6.85 -1.35
N MET A 48 -6.70 6.25 -1.80
CA MET A 48 -6.53 5.88 -3.20
C MET A 48 -7.04 4.46 -3.44
N VAL A 49 -7.85 4.28 -4.48
CA VAL A 49 -8.40 2.97 -4.86
C VAL A 49 -7.35 2.15 -5.63
N LEU A 50 -7.23 0.86 -5.28
CA LEU A 50 -6.43 -0.11 -6.03
C LEU A 50 -7.29 -0.78 -7.11
N TYR A 51 -6.82 -0.78 -8.34
CA TYR A 51 -7.54 -1.37 -9.47
C TYR A 51 -6.82 -2.58 -10.04
N ALA A 52 -7.56 -3.66 -10.29
CA ALA A 52 -7.09 -4.75 -11.14
C ALA A 52 -7.39 -4.40 -12.61
N VAL A 53 -6.35 -4.09 -13.39
CA VAL A 53 -6.48 -3.72 -14.80
C VAL A 53 -5.94 -4.84 -15.69
N TYR A 54 -6.75 -5.31 -16.64
CA TYR A 54 -6.37 -6.32 -17.61
C TYR A 54 -6.95 -5.97 -19.00
N ALA A 55 -6.25 -6.38 -20.05
CA ALA A 55 -6.69 -6.13 -21.41
C ALA A 55 -8.03 -6.84 -21.69
N HIS A 56 -8.98 -6.10 -22.25
CA HIS A 56 -10.23 -6.66 -22.73
C HIS A 56 -9.97 -7.56 -23.94
N ARG A 57 -10.38 -8.83 -23.88
CA ARG A 57 -10.21 -9.82 -24.97
C ARG A 57 -11.50 -10.61 -25.11
N GLN A 58 -11.89 -10.95 -26.33
CA GLN A 58 -13.06 -11.79 -26.59
C GLN A 58 -13.01 -13.15 -25.85
N LEU A 59 -11.80 -13.69 -25.63
CA LEU A 59 -11.58 -14.94 -24.89
C LEU A 59 -10.61 -14.67 -23.73
N LEU A 60 -11.13 -14.11 -22.64
CA LEU A 60 -10.37 -13.98 -21.40
C LEU A 60 -10.22 -15.36 -20.74
N ALA A 61 -8.99 -15.77 -20.46
CA ALA A 61 -8.74 -17.03 -19.77
C ALA A 61 -9.34 -16.99 -18.36
N SER A 62 -10.09 -18.01 -17.95
CA SER A 62 -10.83 -18.04 -16.68
C SER A 62 -9.96 -17.80 -15.44
N LYS A 63 -8.66 -18.10 -15.53
CA LYS A 63 -7.69 -17.80 -14.46
C LYS A 63 -7.62 -16.32 -14.08
N VAL A 64 -7.91 -15.39 -15.00
CA VAL A 64 -7.83 -13.95 -14.72
C VAL A 64 -8.94 -13.51 -13.78
N PRO A 65 -10.25 -13.66 -14.10
CA PRO A 65 -11.31 -13.31 -13.18
C PRO A 65 -11.22 -14.12 -11.88
N SER A 66 -10.92 -15.41 -11.93
CA SER A 66 -10.73 -16.20 -10.70
C SER A 66 -9.60 -15.67 -9.81
N PHE A 67 -8.52 -15.14 -10.39
CA PHE A 67 -7.46 -14.50 -9.62
C PHE A 67 -7.90 -13.15 -9.06
N VAL A 68 -8.68 -12.36 -9.81
CA VAL A 68 -9.25 -11.10 -9.33
C VAL A 68 -10.19 -11.34 -8.14
N ASP A 69 -11.10 -12.31 -8.24
CA ASP A 69 -11.99 -12.71 -7.15
C ASP A 69 -11.21 -13.17 -5.91
N PHE A 70 -10.11 -13.90 -6.12
CA PHE A 70 -9.24 -14.34 -5.05
C PHE A 70 -8.57 -13.15 -4.34
N ILE A 71 -7.94 -12.22 -5.07
CA ILE A 71 -7.22 -11.11 -4.45
C ILE A 71 -8.15 -10.11 -3.77
N ASP A 72 -9.36 -9.93 -4.28
CA ASP A 72 -10.41 -9.10 -3.66
C ASP A 72 -10.73 -9.59 -2.24
N SER A 73 -10.89 -10.91 -2.10
CA SER A 73 -11.12 -11.53 -0.79
C SER A 73 -9.85 -11.66 0.07
N PHE A 74 -8.67 -11.69 -0.54
CA PHE A 74 -7.40 -11.97 0.15
C PHE A 74 -6.97 -10.83 1.08
N PHE A 75 -7.10 -9.58 0.63
CA PHE A 75 -6.62 -8.44 1.41
C PHE A 75 -7.51 -8.15 2.63
N GLY A 76 -8.83 -8.28 2.47
CA GLY A 76 -9.84 -8.07 3.50
C GLY A 76 -10.11 -6.59 3.83
N GLU A 77 -11.08 -6.35 4.71
CA GLU A 77 -11.48 -5.02 5.16
C GLU A 77 -11.52 -4.95 6.71
N PRO A 78 -10.67 -4.13 7.37
CA PRO A 78 -9.52 -3.42 6.80
C PRO A 78 -8.40 -4.40 6.40
N PRO A 79 -7.57 -4.04 5.42
CA PRO A 79 -6.52 -4.93 4.96
C PRO A 79 -5.47 -5.19 6.04
N TYR A 80 -4.80 -6.34 5.99
CA TYR A 80 -3.91 -6.78 7.08
C TYR A 80 -2.76 -5.80 7.39
N TRP A 81 -2.30 -5.03 6.40
CA TRP A 81 -1.25 -4.03 6.61
C TRP A 81 -1.73 -2.84 7.43
N ASP A 82 -3.02 -2.51 7.45
CA ASP A 82 -3.58 -1.38 8.23
C ASP A 82 -3.75 -1.70 9.72
N ARG A 83 -3.47 -2.93 10.14
CA ARG A 83 -3.49 -3.39 11.54
C ARG A 83 -2.32 -2.85 12.39
N PHE A 84 -1.94 -1.60 12.19
CA PHE A 84 -1.09 -0.80 13.08
C PHE A 84 -1.82 0.47 13.57
N LYS A 85 -2.93 0.83 12.93
CA LYS A 85 -3.86 1.86 13.42
C LYS A 85 -4.56 1.35 14.67
#